data_AF-A0A3D0SKH1-F1
#
_entry.id   AF-A0A3D0SKH1-F1
#
_cell.length_a   1.000
_cell.length_b   1.000
_cell.length_c   1.000
_cell.angle_alpha   90.00
_cell.angle_beta   90.00
_cell.angle_gamma   90.00
#
_symmetry.space_group_name_H-M   'P 1'
#
loop_
_entity.id
_entity.type
_entity.pdbx_description
1 polymer ?
#
loop_
_entity_poly.entity_id
_entity_poly.type
_entity_poly.pdbx_seq_one_letter_code
_entity_poly.pdbx_strand_id
1 'polypeptide(L)' 'MKFKLSNLASMLGTPSGSSQQEMATLLFADICGSTHLFEKYGDVRARQIESRVLDLLAARTATHHGTVIKTIGDEIMS' A
#
# COMPACT_ATOMS: atom_id res chain seq x y z
N MET A 1 -52.34 -10.02 11.22
CA MET A 1 -51.04 -9.99 10.50
C MET A 1 -49.98 -10.65 11.36
N LYS A 2 -49.44 -11.80 10.94
CA LYS A 2 -48.36 -12.51 11.65
C LYS A 2 -47.03 -12.11 11.00
N PHE A 3 -46.22 -11.34 11.71
CA PHE A 3 -44.87 -11.00 11.26
C PHE A 3 -44.02 -12.29 11.25
N LYS A 4 -43.51 -12.66 10.08
CA LYS A 4 -42.77 -13.89 9.85
C LYS A 4 -41.35 -13.71 10.41
N LEU A 5 -41.01 -14.46 11.47
CA LEU A 5 -39.66 -14.45 12.08
C LEU A 5 -38.52 -14.75 11.09
N SER A 6 -38.83 -15.32 9.92
CA SER A 6 -37.86 -15.59 8.86
C SER A 6 -37.14 -14.32 8.35
N ASN A 7 -37.75 -13.14 8.45
CA ASN A 7 -37.12 -11.88 8.03
C ASN A 7 -36.19 -11.25 9.09
N LEU A 8 -36.25 -11.67 10.35
CA LEU A 8 -35.30 -11.19 11.37
C LEU A 8 -33.95 -11.92 11.28
N ALA A 9 -33.95 -13.15 10.77
CA ALA A 9 -32.73 -13.95 10.62
C ALA A 9 -31.77 -13.38 9.56
N SER A 10 -32.26 -12.63 8.57
CA SER A 10 -31.40 -11.99 7.55
C SER A 10 -30.80 -10.65 8.00
N MET A 11 -31.29 -10.05 9.09
CA MET A 11 -30.73 -8.81 9.67
C MET A 11 -29.73 -9.06 10.78
N LEU A 12 -29.67 -10.29 11.32
CA LEU A 12 -28.56 -10.75 12.13
C LEU A 12 -27.45 -11.15 11.17
N GLY A 13 -26.69 -10.15 10.73
CA GLY A 13 -25.52 -10.33 9.89
C GLY A 13 -24.66 -11.45 10.43
N THR A 14 -24.57 -12.52 9.67
CA THR A 14 -23.46 -13.45 9.76
C THR A 14 -22.19 -12.60 9.65
N PRO A 15 -21.23 -12.68 10.59
CA PRO A 15 -19.89 -12.23 10.27
C PRO A 15 -19.46 -13.11 9.11
N SER A 16 -19.51 -12.55 7.90
CA SER A 16 -18.97 -13.16 6.69
C SER A 16 -17.44 -13.09 6.78
N GLY A 17 -16.89 -13.74 7.80
CA GLY A 17 -15.49 -14.10 7.88
C GLY A 17 -15.27 -15.37 7.08
N SER A 18 -15.62 -15.35 5.79
CA SER A 18 -14.95 -16.24 4.85
C SER A 18 -13.51 -15.75 4.83
N SER A 19 -12.60 -16.47 5.48
CA SER A 19 -11.16 -16.31 5.24
C SER A 19 -10.87 -16.80 3.81
N GLN A 20 -11.29 -16.03 2.82
CA GLN A 20 -10.77 -16.14 1.47
C GLN A 20 -9.31 -15.72 1.60
N GLN A 21 -8.41 -16.71 1.55
CA GLN A 21 -6.99 -16.44 1.36
C GLN A 21 -6.85 -15.77 0.01
N GLU A 22 -6.73 -14.45 0.00
CA GLU A 22 -6.33 -13.71 -1.17
C GLU A 22 -4.83 -13.92 -1.37
N MET A 23 -4.46 -14.46 -2.53
CA MET A 23 -3.06 -14.56 -2.94
C MET A 23 -2.60 -13.16 -3.35
N ALA A 24 -1.81 -12.54 -2.48
CA ALA A 24 -1.20 -11.24 -2.72
C ALA A 24 0.33 -11.36 -2.84
N THR A 25 0.93 -10.45 -3.59
CA THR A 25 2.38 -10.23 -3.61
C THR A 25 2.64 -8.90 -2.93
N LEU A 26 3.60 -8.86 -2.01
CA LEU A 26 4.06 -7.64 -1.35
C LEU A 26 5.50 -7.37 -1.80
N LEU A 27 5.75 -6.14 -2.23
CA LEU A 27 7.07 -5.65 -2.61
C LEU A 27 7.49 -4.51 -1.69
N PHE A 28 8.71 -4.62 -1.16
CA PHE A 28 9.38 -3.57 -0.41
C PHE A 28 10.66 -3.19 -1.16
N ALA A 29 10.89 -1.89 -1.30
CA ALA A 29 12.11 -1.36 -1.89
C ALA A 29 12.59 -0.12 -1.12
N ASP A 30 13.91 0.02 -1.02
CA ASP A 30 14.59 1.09 -0.27
C ASP A 30 15.83 1.59 -1.04
N ILE A 31 16.21 2.86 -0.86
CA ILE A 31 17.37 3.46 -1.51
C ILE A 31 18.62 3.22 -0.66
N CYS A 32 19.44 2.26 -1.10
CA CYS A 32 20.69 1.95 -0.41
C CYS A 32 21.59 3.20 -0.26
N GLY A 33 21.95 3.52 0.99
CA GLY A 33 22.84 4.63 1.33
C GLY A 33 22.23 6.02 1.15
N SER A 34 20.90 6.16 1.21
CA SER A 34 20.18 7.43 1.09
C SER A 34 20.67 8.54 2.02
N THR A 35 21.08 8.21 3.25
CA THR A 35 21.71 9.17 4.17
C THR A 35 22.89 9.92 3.54
N HIS A 36 23.70 9.24 2.72
CA HIS A 36 24.85 9.86 2.06
C HIS A 36 24.43 10.87 0.98
N LEU A 37 23.20 10.78 0.45
CA LEU A 37 22.66 11.81 -0.44
C LEU A 37 22.49 13.14 0.29
N PHE A 38 22.06 13.12 1.55
CA PHE A 38 21.90 14.32 2.37
C PHE A 38 23.24 14.98 2.67
N GLU A 39 24.24 14.18 3.07
CA GLU A 39 25.60 14.67 3.32
C GLU A 39 26.21 15.31 2.07
N LYS A 40 25.99 14.70 0.90
CA LYS A 40 26.62 15.11 -0.35
C LYS A 40 25.92 16.27 -1.05
N TYR A 41 24.59 16.31 -1.02
CA TYR A 41 23.80 17.23 -1.84
C TYR A 41 22.96 18.22 -1.02
N GLY A 42 22.90 18.05 0.30
CA GLY A 42 22.03 18.82 1.18
C GLY A 42 20.56 18.40 1.08
N ASP A 43 19.78 18.81 2.08
CA ASP A 43 18.43 18.29 2.33
C ASP A 43 17.47 18.40 1.14
N VAL A 44 17.43 19.57 0.51
CA VAL A 44 16.48 19.87 -0.58
C VAL A 44 16.77 18.97 -1.78
N ARG A 45 18.05 18.86 -2.18
CA ARG A 45 18.42 18.11 -3.38
C ARG A 45 18.38 16.60 -3.13
N ALA A 46 18.74 16.14 -1.94
CA ALA A 46 18.61 14.74 -1.55
C ALA A 46 17.14 14.28 -1.63
N ARG A 47 16.21 15.04 -1.02
CA ARG A 47 14.76 14.75 -1.11
C ARG A 47 14.21 14.77 -2.52
N GLN A 48 14.69 15.66 -3.39
CA GLN A 48 14.32 15.64 -4.80
C GLN A 48 14.78 14.37 -5.52
N ILE A 49 15.96 13.85 -5.17
CA ILE A 49 16.48 12.60 -5.73
C ILE A 49 15.61 11.42 -5.25
N GLU A 50 15.35 11.33 -3.94
CA GLU A 50 14.48 10.30 -3.36
C GLU A 50 13.10 10.31 -4.01
N SER A 51 12.45 11.47 -4.05
CA SER A 51 11.12 11.63 -4.65
C SER A 51 11.08 11.12 -6.08
N ARG A 52 12.09 11.44 -6.89
CA ARG A 52 12.13 10.99 -8.30
C ARG A 52 12.27 9.48 -8.44
N VAL A 53 13.02 8.83 -7.55
CA VAL A 53 13.14 7.37 -7.52
C VAL A 53 11.81 6.75 -7.11
N LEU A 54 11.18 7.28 -6.05
CA LEU A 54 9.88 6.81 -5.58
C LEU A 54 8.77 6.99 -6.61
N ASP A 55 8.72 8.13 -7.31
CA ASP A 55 7.76 8.39 -8.39
C ASP A 55 7.93 7.38 -9.54
N LEU A 56 9.18 7.04 -9.87
CA LEU A 56 9.48 6.04 -10.89
C LEU A 56 9.00 4.64 -10.47
N LEU A 57 9.25 4.25 -9.21
CA LEU A 57 8.79 2.97 -8.67
C LEU A 57 7.26 2.91 -8.61
N ALA A 58 6.60 3.97 -8.16
CA ALA A 58 5.14 4.07 -8.12
C ALA A 58 4.53 3.92 -9.53
N ALA A 59 5.10 4.58 -10.54
CA ALA A 59 4.66 4.45 -11.92
C ALA A 59 4.84 3.02 -12.46
N ARG A 60 5.92 2.33 -12.06
CA ARG A 60 6.15 0.91 -12.42
C ARG A 60 5.16 -0.01 -11.74
N THR A 61 4.92 0.17 -10.44
CA THR A 61 3.87 -0.55 -9.70
C THR A 61 2.53 -0.44 -10.42
N ALA A 62 2.11 0.77 -10.80
CA ALA A 62 0.86 0.98 -11.54
C ALA A 62 0.86 0.29 -12.92
N THR A 63 1.98 0.35 -13.65
CA THR A 63 2.14 -0.35 -14.94
C THR A 63 1.99 -1.86 -14.82
N HIS A 64 2.35 -2.43 -13.66
CA HIS A 64 2.22 -3.86 -13.36
C HIS A 64 0.92 -4.22 -12.63
N HIS A 65 -0.08 -3.33 -12.64
CA HIS A 65 -1.38 -3.51 -11.97
C HIS A 65 -1.28 -3.69 -10.44
N GLY A 66 -0.17 -3.26 -9.83
CA GLY A 66 0.00 -3.17 -8.39
C GLY A 66 -0.53 -1.85 -7.84
N THR A 67 -0.56 -1.72 -6.51
CA THR A 67 -0.98 -0.48 -5.83
C THR A 67 0.07 -0.10 -4.80
N VAL A 68 0.55 1.15 -4.84
CA VAL A 68 1.40 1.65 -3.76
C VAL A 68 0.57 1.77 -2.48
N ILE A 69 0.99 1.05 -1.45
CA ILE A 69 0.32 1.03 -0.15
C ILE A 69 0.77 2.24 0.67
N LYS A 70 2.08 2.49 0.71
CA LYS A 70 2.67 3.62 1.44
C LYS A 70 4.13 3.86 1.05
N THR A 71 4.63 5.02 1.45
CA THR A 71 6.05 5.40 1.44
C THR A 71 6.46 5.85 2.84
N ILE A 72 7.71 5.61 3.24
CA ILE A 72 8.29 6.09 4.50
C ILE A 72 9.72 6.55 4.21
N GLY A 73 9.96 7.86 4.22
CA GLY A 73 11.26 8.38 3.79
C GLY A 73 11.53 8.04 2.33
N ASP A 74 12.59 7.28 2.11
CA ASP A 74 13.07 6.72 0.84
C ASP A 74 12.57 5.30 0.53
N GLU A 75 11.74 4.73 1.41
CA GLU A 75 11.15 3.40 1.24
C GLU A 75 9.79 3.45 0.53
N ILE A 76 9.47 2.40 -0.23
CA ILE A 76 8.15 2.16 -0.83
C ILE A 76 7.66 0.73 -0.57
N MET A 77 6.37 0.62 -0.28
CA MET A 77 5.64 -0.63 -0.16
C MET A 77 4.50 -0.67 -1.19
N SER A 78 4.42 -1.76 -1.97
CA SER A 78 3.37 -1.98 -2.97
C SER A 78 2.94 -3.44 -3.09
#